data_AF-A0A258SR50-F1
#
_entry.id   AF-A0A258SR50-F1
#
_cell.length_a   1.000
_cell.length_b   1.000
_cell.length_c   1.000
_cell.angle_alpha   90.00
_cell.angle_beta   90.00
_cell.angle_gamma   90.00
#
_symmetry.space_group_name_H-M   'P 1'
#
loop_
_entity.id
_entity.type
_entity.pdbx_description
1 polymer ?
#
loop_
_entity_poly.entity_id
_entity_poly.type
_entity_poly.pdbx_seq_one_letter_code
_entity_poly.pdbx_strand_id
1 'polypeptide(L)'
;MGRVCMEKLASFNLNPEQWPYGKIRIIAISNSVKQALENLKKNVELNSGDISNLIIDLEKSGLKHAYIVGGANIISFLKTKLINNKTITQVPILLGSGKSLFGNIPQHVKLSNAHATAFANDFIHIRFEVSYLKLRLPVTHLQNTHSGQFHKVLGTLKKIELGLFSI
;
A
#
# COMPACT_ATOMS: atom_id res chain seq x y z
N MET A 1 -6.71 3.50 -0.78
CA MET A 1 -6.11 4.74 -1.33
C MET A 1 -6.05 5.84 -0.28
N GLY A 2 -5.29 6.92 -0.49
CA GLY A 2 -5.24 8.08 0.43
C GLY A 2 -6.16 9.22 0.02
N ARG A 3 -6.35 10.21 0.89
CA ARG A 3 -7.20 11.41 0.64
C ARG A 3 -6.92 12.08 -0.71
N VAL A 4 -5.67 12.42 -1.01
CA VAL A 4 -5.30 13.10 -2.27
C VAL A 4 -5.65 12.26 -3.50
N CYS A 5 -5.50 10.94 -3.41
CA CYS A 5 -5.88 10.03 -4.49
C CYS A 5 -7.39 9.99 -4.68
N MET A 6 -8.15 9.97 -3.58
CA MET A 6 -9.62 10.03 -3.60
C MET A 6 -10.12 11.35 -4.19
N GLU A 7 -9.56 12.48 -3.79
CA GLU A 7 -9.89 13.81 -4.34
C GLU A 7 -9.58 13.88 -5.84
N LYS A 8 -8.44 13.33 -6.26
CA LYS A 8 -8.10 13.26 -7.70
C LYS A 8 -9.08 12.37 -8.46
N LEU A 9 -9.45 11.21 -7.91
CA LEU A 9 -10.44 10.32 -8.51
C LEU A 9 -11.80 11.02 -8.66
N ALA A 10 -12.24 11.75 -7.62
CA ALA A 10 -13.48 12.54 -7.68
C ALA A 10 -13.42 13.63 -8.75
N SER A 11 -12.26 14.24 -8.99
CA SER A 11 -12.10 15.30 -10.01
C SER A 11 -12.33 14.84 -11.44
N PHE A 12 -12.26 13.52 -11.72
CA PHE A 12 -12.56 12.99 -13.05
C PHE A 12 -14.06 12.97 -13.37
N ASN A 13 -14.93 13.19 -12.37
CA ASN A 13 -16.38 13.24 -12.53
C ASN A 13 -16.97 12.08 -13.35
N LEU A 14 -16.53 10.86 -13.02
CA LEU A 14 -16.90 9.64 -13.73
C LEU A 14 -18.39 9.32 -13.53
N ASN A 15 -19.05 8.91 -14.61
CA ASN A 15 -20.37 8.29 -14.51
C ASN A 15 -20.24 6.81 -14.07
N PRO A 16 -21.34 6.14 -13.68
CA PRO A 16 -21.29 4.74 -13.23
C PRO A 16 -20.71 3.75 -14.26
N GLU A 17 -20.89 4.01 -15.56
CA GLU A 17 -20.39 3.15 -16.65
C GLU A 17 -18.87 3.28 -16.85
N GLN A 18 -18.31 4.43 -16.46
CA GLN A 18 -16.88 4.73 -16.56
C GLN A 18 -16.06 4.26 -15.34
N TRP A 19 -16.69 3.59 -14.37
CA TRP A 19 -16.02 3.19 -13.14
C TRP A 19 -14.90 2.16 -13.42
N PRO A 20 -13.61 2.52 -13.23
CA PRO A 20 -12.50 1.73 -13.76
C PRO A 20 -12.16 0.52 -12.87
N TYR A 21 -12.69 0.48 -11.64
CA TYR A 21 -12.35 -0.55 -10.66
C TYR A 21 -13.37 -1.70 -10.62
N GLY A 22 -14.41 -1.67 -11.45
CA GLY A 22 -15.44 -2.72 -11.51
C GLY A 22 -16.00 -3.05 -10.13
N LYS A 23 -15.88 -4.33 -9.73
CA LYS A 23 -16.36 -4.85 -8.43
C LYS A 23 -15.35 -4.77 -7.28
N ILE A 24 -14.18 -4.17 -7.51
CA ILE A 24 -13.14 -4.07 -6.48
C ILE A 24 -13.63 -3.11 -5.38
N ARG A 25 -13.59 -3.58 -4.13
CA ARG A 25 -13.91 -2.77 -2.95
C ARG A 25 -12.83 -1.69 -2.77
N ILE A 26 -13.23 -0.42 -2.76
CA ILE A 26 -12.31 0.71 -2.62
C ILE A 26 -12.48 1.36 -1.25
N ILE A 27 -11.37 1.45 -0.51
CA ILE A 27 -11.31 2.09 0.81
C ILE A 27 -10.33 3.26 0.75
N ALA A 28 -10.82 4.44 1.09
CA ALA A 28 -10.03 5.65 1.25
C ALA A 28 -9.69 5.85 2.74
N ILE A 29 -8.39 5.96 3.03
CA ILE A 29 -7.86 6.14 4.38
C ILE A 29 -7.63 7.63 4.61
N SER A 30 -8.30 8.20 5.61
CA SER A 30 -8.20 9.63 5.95
C SER A 30 -8.66 9.89 7.38
N ASN A 31 -7.88 10.65 8.14
CA ASN A 31 -8.26 11.12 9.47
C ASN A 31 -8.97 12.48 9.45
N SER A 32 -8.85 13.23 8.35
CA SER A 32 -9.39 14.59 8.23
C SER A 32 -10.72 14.65 7.50
N VAL A 33 -11.04 13.64 6.68
CA VAL A 33 -12.28 13.59 5.89
C VAL A 33 -13.26 12.64 6.55
N LYS A 34 -14.42 13.16 6.95
CA LYS A 34 -15.45 12.39 7.66
C LYS A 34 -16.54 11.82 6.76
N GLN A 35 -16.67 12.34 5.54
CA GLN A 35 -17.66 11.87 4.56
C GLN A 35 -17.04 11.81 3.16
N ALA A 36 -17.37 10.75 2.41
CA ALA A 36 -16.92 10.62 1.02
C ALA A 36 -17.58 11.73 0.17
N LEU A 37 -16.85 12.19 -0.84
CA LEU A 37 -17.36 13.14 -1.83
C LEU A 37 -18.59 12.54 -2.52
N GLU A 38 -19.60 13.38 -2.83
CA GLU A 38 -20.92 12.90 -3.25
C GLU A 38 -20.86 11.94 -4.44
N ASN A 39 -20.03 12.27 -5.43
CA ASN A 39 -19.84 11.47 -6.63
C ASN A 39 -19.08 10.15 -6.40
N LEU A 40 -18.53 9.92 -5.21
CA LEU A 40 -17.83 8.67 -4.84
C LEU A 40 -18.54 7.87 -3.74
N LYS A 41 -19.58 8.40 -3.09
CA LYS A 41 -20.25 7.78 -1.92
C LYS A 41 -20.69 6.32 -2.15
N LYS A 42 -21.06 5.96 -3.39
CA LYS A 42 -21.51 4.61 -3.75
C LYS A 42 -20.36 3.62 -3.98
N ASN A 43 -19.16 4.11 -4.25
CA ASN A 43 -18.05 3.29 -4.74
C ASN A 43 -16.84 3.30 -3.80
N VAL A 44 -16.76 4.26 -2.88
CA VAL A 44 -15.62 4.45 -1.98
C VAL A 44 -16.08 4.51 -0.53
N GLU A 45 -15.56 3.59 0.27
CA GLU A 45 -15.72 3.59 1.73
C GLU A 45 -14.62 4.45 2.37
N LEU A 46 -14.95 5.09 3.50
CA LEU A 46 -13.96 5.79 4.31
C LEU A 46 -13.51 4.95 5.50
N ASN A 47 -12.22 5.01 5.81
CA ASN A 47 -11.65 4.49 7.04
C ASN A 47 -10.74 5.56 7.67
N SER A 48 -10.98 5.86 8.95
CA SER A 48 -10.19 6.79 9.77
C SER A 48 -9.48 6.09 10.94
N GLY A 49 -9.46 4.76 10.94
CA GLY A 49 -8.85 3.94 11.98
C GLY A 49 -7.40 3.56 11.67
N ASP A 50 -6.82 2.76 12.56
CA ASP A 50 -5.47 2.22 12.37
C ASP A 50 -5.41 1.27 11.17
N ILE A 51 -4.32 1.36 10.39
CA ILE A 51 -4.11 0.52 9.19
C ILE A 51 -4.09 -0.96 9.56
N SER A 52 -3.45 -1.34 10.67
CA SER A 52 -3.33 -2.74 11.08
C SER A 52 -4.70 -3.32 11.43
N ASN A 53 -5.54 -2.56 12.15
CA ASN A 53 -6.90 -2.96 12.46
C ASN A 53 -7.75 -3.10 11.20
N LEU A 54 -7.68 -2.13 10.28
CA LEU A 54 -8.37 -2.22 8.99
C LEU A 54 -7.98 -3.51 8.26
N ILE A 55 -6.68 -3.83 8.20
CA ILE A 55 -6.20 -5.04 7.54
C ILE A 55 -6.76 -6.30 8.19
N ILE A 56 -6.76 -6.39 9.53
CA ILE A 56 -7.34 -7.52 10.27
C ILE A 56 -8.83 -7.69 9.94
N ASP A 57 -9.59 -6.60 9.89
CA ASP A 57 -11.01 -6.66 9.60
C ASP A 57 -11.29 -7.06 8.14
N LEU A 58 -10.46 -6.59 7.20
CA LEU A 58 -10.54 -7.02 5.80
C LEU A 58 -10.22 -8.50 5.65
N GLU A 59 -9.23 -9.01 6.36
CA GLU A 59 -8.92 -10.45 6.39
C GLU A 59 -10.08 -11.29 6.92
N LYS A 60 -10.70 -10.87 8.03
CA LYS A 60 -11.88 -11.53 8.59
C LYS A 60 -13.05 -11.53 7.61
N SER A 61 -13.16 -10.51 6.75
CA SER A 61 -14.15 -10.45 5.67
C SER A 61 -13.80 -11.33 4.44
N GLY A 62 -12.71 -12.09 4.49
CA GLY A 62 -12.30 -13.04 3.45
C GLY A 62 -11.44 -12.44 2.34
N LEU A 63 -11.04 -11.17 2.45
CA LEU A 63 -10.16 -10.53 1.46
C LEU A 63 -8.72 -11.02 1.62
N LYS A 64 -8.10 -11.39 0.49
CA LYS A 64 -6.75 -12.00 0.45
C LYS A 64 -5.67 -11.08 -0.13
N HIS A 65 -6.11 -10.07 -0.87
CA HIS A 65 -5.25 -9.17 -1.62
C HIS A 65 -5.71 -7.74 -1.46
N ALA A 66 -4.76 -6.82 -1.29
CA ALA A 66 -5.02 -5.40 -1.24
C ALA A 66 -4.03 -4.67 -2.15
N TYR A 67 -4.54 -3.70 -2.91
CA TYR A 67 -3.73 -2.83 -3.74
C TYR A 67 -3.68 -1.43 -3.13
N ILE A 68 -2.47 -0.95 -2.84
CA ILE A 68 -2.28 0.31 -2.11
C ILE A 68 -1.88 1.41 -3.10
N VAL A 69 -2.76 2.41 -3.22
CA VAL A 69 -2.63 3.53 -4.17
C VAL A 69 -2.45 4.86 -3.45
N GLY A 70 -1.47 5.65 -3.90
CA GLY A 70 -1.23 7.04 -3.48
C GLY A 70 -0.02 7.21 -2.56
N GLY A 71 0.91 8.11 -2.94
CA GLY A 71 2.24 8.27 -2.33
C GLY A 71 2.28 8.36 -0.80
N ALA A 72 1.45 9.22 -0.19
CA ALA A 72 1.43 9.39 1.26
C ALA A 72 1.04 8.11 2.03
N ASN A 73 0.16 7.29 1.45
CA ASN A 73 -0.24 6.03 2.07
C ASN A 73 0.87 5.00 2.03
N ILE A 74 1.72 5.03 1.01
CA ILE A 74 2.79 4.03 0.85
C ILE A 74 3.74 4.08 2.03
N ILE A 75 4.12 5.29 2.46
CA ILE A 75 5.01 5.46 3.62
C ILE A 75 4.35 4.91 4.89
N SER A 76 3.06 5.18 5.10
CA SER A 76 2.31 4.66 6.26
C SER A 76 2.20 3.14 6.24
N PHE A 77 1.99 2.51 5.09
CA PHE A 77 1.97 1.05 4.97
C PHE A 77 3.37 0.42 5.09
N LEU A 78 4.43 1.10 4.65
CA LEU A 78 5.80 0.63 4.87
C LEU A 78 6.18 0.68 6.36
N LYS A 79 5.60 1.61 7.15
CA LYS A 79 5.77 1.67 8.61
C LYS A 79 5.15 0.46 9.32
N THR A 80 3.99 -0.02 8.86
CA THR A 80 3.31 -1.17 9.46
C THR A 80 3.98 -2.50 9.10
N LYS A 81 4.92 -2.51 8.16
CA LYS A 81 5.61 -3.71 7.66
C LYS A 81 4.67 -4.74 7.04
N LEU A 82 3.51 -4.30 6.52
CA LEU A 82 2.48 -5.16 5.95
C LEU A 82 2.61 -5.36 4.42
N ILE A 83 3.43 -4.58 3.71
CA ILE A 83 3.63 -4.75 2.26
C ILE A 83 4.48 -5.99 1.98
N ASN A 84 4.00 -6.86 1.09
CA ASN A 84 4.74 -8.05 0.64
C ASN A 84 5.40 -7.85 -0.73
N ASN A 85 4.70 -7.15 -1.64
CA ASN A 85 5.13 -6.99 -3.02
C ASN A 85 5.04 -5.54 -3.46
N LYS A 86 5.93 -5.16 -4.38
CA LYS A 86 5.96 -3.83 -4.97
C LYS A 86 6.15 -3.93 -6.47
N THR A 87 5.29 -3.24 -7.20
CA THR A 87 5.37 -3.08 -8.64
C THR A 87 5.56 -1.59 -8.95
N ILE A 88 6.63 -1.27 -9.68
CA ILE A 88 6.88 0.07 -10.22
C ILE A 88 6.64 0.02 -11.73
N THR A 89 5.74 0.87 -12.23
CA THR A 89 5.63 1.14 -13.66
C THR A 89 6.49 2.35 -14.00
N GLN A 90 7.51 2.12 -14.82
CA GLN A 90 8.37 3.16 -15.37
C GLN A 90 7.89 3.53 -16.76
N VAL A 91 7.64 4.83 -16.96
CA VAL A 91 7.26 5.44 -18.23
C VAL A 91 8.52 6.06 -18.86
N PRO A 92 8.76 5.91 -20.17
CA PRO A 92 9.99 6.37 -20.83
C PRO A 92 9.98 7.89 -21.11
N ILE A 93 9.80 8.70 -20.06
CA ILE A 93 9.72 10.16 -20.16
C ILE A 93 10.65 10.80 -19.10
N LEU A 94 11.37 11.85 -19.49
CA LEU A 94 12.12 12.70 -18.58
C LEU A 94 11.28 13.93 -18.23
N LEU A 95 10.73 13.98 -17.01
CA LEU A 95 9.88 15.08 -16.58
C LEU A 95 10.63 16.37 -16.22
N GLY A 96 11.92 16.29 -15.88
CA GLY A 96 12.71 17.40 -15.34
C GLY A 96 12.37 17.79 -13.89
N SER A 97 11.08 17.86 -13.52
CA SER A 97 10.61 18.12 -12.15
C SER A 97 9.27 17.45 -11.87
N GLY A 98 8.92 17.21 -10.59
CA GLY A 98 7.65 16.58 -10.25
C GLY A 98 7.54 16.14 -8.79
N LYS A 99 6.47 15.40 -8.49
CA LYS A 99 6.26 14.81 -7.16
C LYS A 99 7.01 13.49 -7.07
N SER A 100 7.99 13.41 -6.16
CA SER A 100 8.71 12.16 -5.89
C SER A 100 7.75 11.07 -5.41
N LEU A 101 7.95 9.85 -5.92
CA LEU A 101 7.21 8.66 -5.52
C LEU A 101 7.41 8.31 -4.04
N PHE A 102 8.63 8.52 -3.55
CA PHE A 102 8.99 8.35 -2.15
C PHE A 102 9.45 9.69 -1.58
N GLY A 103 8.82 10.10 -0.48
CA GLY A 103 9.44 11.05 0.44
C GLY A 103 10.40 10.32 1.37
N ASN A 104 10.59 10.85 2.58
CA ASN A 104 11.40 10.20 3.59
C ASN A 104 10.74 8.89 4.06
N ILE A 105 11.45 7.77 3.86
CA ILE A 105 11.09 6.48 4.45
C ILE A 105 11.81 6.32 5.79
N PRO A 106 11.11 5.86 6.85
CA PRO A 106 11.64 5.88 8.21
C PRO A 106 12.68 4.79 8.50
N GLN A 107 12.78 3.79 7.62
CA GLN A 107 13.72 2.68 7.75
C GLN A 107 14.09 2.18 6.35
N HIS A 108 15.28 1.60 6.24
CA HIS A 108 15.67 0.87 5.03
C HIS A 108 14.74 -0.33 4.82
N VAL A 109 14.21 -0.43 3.60
CA VAL A 109 13.39 -1.55 3.15
C VAL A 109 14.14 -2.25 2.03
N LYS A 110 14.47 -3.53 2.24
CA LYS A 110 15.17 -4.32 1.23
C LYS A 110 14.17 -4.78 0.18
N LEU A 111 14.51 -4.59 -1.09
CA LEU A 111 13.79 -5.17 -2.22
C LEU A 111 14.63 -6.32 -2.78
N SER A 112 13.98 -7.43 -3.11
CA SER A 112 14.62 -8.63 -3.66
C SER A 112 13.78 -9.26 -4.76
N ASN A 113 14.33 -10.27 -5.44
CA ASN A 113 13.63 -11.05 -6.46
C ASN A 113 13.02 -10.16 -7.55
N ALA A 114 13.86 -9.26 -8.09
CA ALA A 114 13.44 -8.31 -9.11
C ALA A 114 13.03 -9.03 -10.40
N HIS A 115 11.87 -8.68 -10.94
CA HIS A 115 11.41 -9.14 -12.24
C HIS A 115 10.95 -7.95 -13.07
N ALA A 116 11.57 -7.72 -14.22
CA ALA A 116 11.21 -6.66 -15.15
C ALA A 116 10.46 -7.20 -16.36
N THR A 117 9.45 -6.48 -16.82
CA THR A 117 8.71 -6.78 -18.06
C THR A 117 8.56 -5.50 -18.85
N ALA A 118 9.11 -5.46 -20.06
CA ALA A 118 8.87 -4.39 -21.02
C ALA A 118 7.58 -4.68 -21.80
N PHE A 119 6.79 -3.65 -22.06
CA PHE A 119 5.57 -3.70 -22.85
C PHE A 119 5.77 -3.03 -24.21
N ALA A 120 4.88 -3.29 -25.16
CA ALA A 120 4.96 -2.74 -26.53
C ALA A 120 4.87 -1.20 -26.60
N ASN A 121 4.43 -0.54 -25.53
CA ASN A 121 4.39 0.91 -25.39
C ASN A 121 5.60 1.47 -24.63
N ASP A 122 6.69 0.69 -24.56
CA ASP A 122 7.95 1.02 -23.88
C ASP A 122 7.85 1.21 -22.36
N PHE A 123 6.69 0.88 -21.76
CA PHE A 123 6.57 0.88 -20.31
C PHE A 123 7.30 -0.33 -19.74
N ILE A 124 7.90 -0.16 -18.57
CA ILE A 124 8.57 -1.24 -17.85
C ILE A 124 7.88 -1.46 -16.52
N HIS A 125 7.37 -2.67 -16.28
CA HIS A 125 6.92 -3.09 -14.95
C HIS A 125 8.06 -3.81 -14.23
N ILE A 126 8.49 -3.26 -13.11
CA ILE A 126 9.50 -3.85 -12.25
C ILE A 126 8.82 -4.31 -10.96
N ARG A 127 8.78 -5.62 -10.75
CA ARG A 127 8.22 -6.26 -9.56
C ARG A 127 9.33 -6.65 -8.60
N PHE A 128 9.07 -6.48 -7.32
CA PHE A 128 9.96 -6.84 -6.22
C PHE A 128 9.18 -7.48 -5.08
N GLU A 129 9.84 -8.39 -4.39
CA GLU A 129 9.45 -8.79 -3.04
C GLU A 129 10.03 -7.81 -2.02
N VAL A 130 9.25 -7.55 -0.97
CA VAL A 130 9.60 -6.61 0.10
C VAL A 130 10.05 -7.39 1.33
N SER A 131 11.25 -7.05 1.84
CA SER A 131 11.81 -7.62 3.05
C SER A 131 12.17 -6.52 4.05
N TYR A 132 11.62 -6.63 5.27
CA TYR A 132 11.94 -5.73 6.37
C TYR A 132 13.08 -6.32 7.17
N LEU A 133 14.16 -5.54 7.34
CA LEU A 133 15.26 -5.94 8.21
C LEU A 133 14.72 -6.14 9.64
N LYS A 134 14.96 -7.32 10.21
CA LYS A 134 14.82 -7.52 11.64
C LYS A 134 15.96 -6.76 12.30
N LEU A 135 15.65 -5.88 13.25
CA LEU A 135 16.65 -5.39 14.17
C LEU A 135 17.30 -6.63 14.80
N ARG A 136 18.57 -6.89 14.49
CA ARG A 136 19.39 -7.73 15.36
C ARG A 136 19.50 -6.93 16.65
N LEU A 137 18.70 -7.31 17.66
CA LEU A 137 19.04 -6.90 19.02
C LEU A 137 20.47 -7.42 19.25
N PRO A 138 21.40 -6.59 19.79
CA PRO A 138 22.66 -7.12 20.25
C PRO A 138 22.34 -8.23 21.25
N VAL A 139 22.94 -9.41 21.05
CA VAL A 139 22.83 -10.51 21.99
C VAL A 139 23.62 -10.09 23.23
N THR A 140 23.01 -9.31 24.11
CA THR A 140 23.48 -9.23 25.49
C THR A 140 23.14 -10.56 26.13
N HIS A 141 24.17 -11.28 26.59
CA HIS A 141 24.04 -12.47 27.42
C HIS A 141 23.09 -12.18 28.59
N LEU A 142 21.83 -12.58 28.45
CA LEU A 142 20.89 -12.66 29.57
C LEU A 142 20.66 -14.15 29.79
N GLN A 143 21.13 -14.58 30.96
CA GLN A 143 20.90 -15.91 31.52
C GLN A 143 19.40 -16.19 31.60
N ASN A 144 19.08 -17.48 31.46
CA ASN A 144 17.76 -18.09 31.62
C ASN A 144 16.86 -17.40 32.64
N THR A 145 15.71 -16.93 32.18
CA THR A 145 14.46 -16.97 32.95
C THR A 145 13.32 -17.32 32.03
N HIS A 146 12.63 -18.42 32.34
CA HIS A 146 11.35 -18.81 31.76
C HIS A 146 10.36 -17.64 31.78
N SER A 147 9.69 -17.38 30.66
CA SER A 147 8.27 -17.02 30.55
C SER A 147 7.98 -16.34 29.20
N GLY A 148 6.76 -16.50 28.70
CA GLY A 148 6.16 -15.52 27.79
C GLY A 148 6.01 -15.96 26.34
N GLN A 149 4.92 -16.67 26.07
CA GLN A 149 4.17 -16.57 24.81
C GLN A 149 4.23 -15.16 24.23
N PHE A 150 4.88 -14.95 23.08
CA PHE A 150 4.59 -13.79 22.25
C PHE A 150 4.87 -14.11 20.77
N HIS A 151 3.88 -13.77 19.94
CA HIS A 151 3.86 -13.74 18.47
C HIS A 151 3.55 -15.05 17.72
N LYS A 152 2.26 -15.43 17.74
CA LYS A 152 1.69 -16.20 16.62
C LYS A 152 0.19 -15.93 16.39
N VAL A 153 -0.21 -14.69 16.10
CA VAL A 153 -1.47 -14.42 15.38
C VAL A 153 -1.32 -13.12 14.59
N LEU A 154 -0.78 -13.19 13.38
CA LEU A 154 -1.09 -12.22 12.33
C LEU A 154 -1.51 -13.06 11.13
N GLY A 155 -2.83 -13.08 10.91
CA GLY A 155 -3.42 -13.57 9.68
C GLY A 155 -2.72 -12.91 8.50
N THR A 156 -2.48 -13.70 7.47
CA THR A 156 -1.63 -13.33 6.36
C THR A 156 -2.53 -12.91 5.21
N LEU A 157 -2.85 -11.62 5.05
CA LEU A 157 -3.09 -11.05 3.73
C LEU A 157 -1.91 -11.51 2.87
N LYS A 158 -2.18 -12.47 1.99
CA LYS A 158 -1.12 -13.22 1.31
C LYS A 158 -0.31 -12.32 0.38
N LYS A 159 -0.89 -11.19 -0.06
CA LYS A 159 -0.22 -10.23 -0.91
C LYS A 159 -0.89 -8.85 -0.84
N ILE A 160 -0.23 -7.92 -0.17
CA ILE A 160 -0.44 -6.49 -0.35
C ILE A 160 0.55 -6.01 -1.41
N GLU A 161 0.02 -5.50 -2.53
CA GLU A 161 0.80 -5.01 -3.67
C GLU A 161 0.72 -3.47 -3.71
N LEU A 162 1.89 -2.84 -3.67
CA LEU A 162 2.01 -1.47 -4.11
C LEU A 162 2.05 -1.48 -5.63
N GLY A 163 1.15 -0.77 -6.28
CA GLY A 163 1.37 -0.46 -7.68
C GLY A 163 1.12 1.01 -7.97
N LEU A 164 2.02 1.50 -8.80
CA LEU A 164 2.36 2.90 -8.90
C LEU A 164 2.67 3.19 -10.35
N PHE A 165 1.98 4.20 -10.87
CA PHE A 165 2.42 4.92 -12.03
C PHE A 165 3.39 6.00 -11.55
N SER A 166 4.67 5.86 -11.85
CA SER A 166 5.56 7.02 -11.84
C SER A 166 5.33 7.71 -13.17
N ILE A 167 4.62 8.84 -13.12
CA ILE A 167 4.59 9.79 -14.24
C ILE A 167 5.84 10.63 -14.10
#